data_AF-A0A382Q9G3-F1
#
_entry.id   AF-A0A382Q9G3-F1
#
_cell.length_a   1.000
_cell.length_b   1.000
_cell.length_c   1.000
_cell.angle_alpha   90.00
_cell.angle_beta   90.00
_cell.angle_gamma   90.00
#
_symmetry.space_group_name_H-M   'P 1'
#
loop_
_entity.id
_entity.type
_entity.pdbx_description
1 polymer ?
#
loop_
_entity_poly.entity_id
_entity_poly.type
_entity_poly.pdbx_seq_one_letter_code
_entity_poly.pdbx_strand_id
1 'polypeptide(L)'
;MVLIICVLTLLGAGWISKRIHGSWFFPGAFFPLLWSLYMSISFLVAPEFHPQILGVIMIVLFSIIVTVGANIIPFKNSSTIERHEPDFKPDLIFYTGLILSAISALGIVLVISMGFSWYQLEQSIFNLYILPNLFALERYNEVLVIPTNVKIVMFLTYPAALICGFVYPFLSGFRKWLSWLPILITMVYGTLFAVRSGIL
;
A
#
# COMPACT_ATOMS: atom_id res chain seq x y z
N MET A 1 -8.02 -3.84 -25.19
CA MET A 1 -6.81 -4.46 -25.79
C MET A 1 -5.53 -4.12 -25.04
N VAL A 2 -5.16 -2.84 -24.91
CA VAL A 2 -3.94 -2.39 -24.18
C VAL A 2 -3.86 -2.96 -22.75
N LEU A 3 -4.97 -2.95 -22.03
CA LEU A 3 -5.01 -3.42 -20.64
C LEU A 3 -4.74 -4.92 -20.50
N ILE A 4 -5.21 -5.73 -21.45
CA ILE A 4 -4.91 -7.17 -21.49
C ILE A 4 -3.42 -7.39 -21.73
N ILE A 5 -2.82 -6.60 -22.64
CA ILE A 5 -1.37 -6.65 -22.90
C ILE A 5 -0.60 -6.28 -21.62
N CYS A 6 -1.02 -5.24 -20.89
CA CYS A 6 -0.40 -4.84 -19.62
C CYS A 6 -0.50 -5.93 -18.54
N VAL A 7 -1.63 -6.62 -18.42
CA VAL A 7 -1.76 -7.74 -17.46
C VAL A 7 -0.86 -8.90 -17.87
N LEU A 8 -0.79 -9.23 -19.16
CA LEU A 8 0.08 -10.29 -19.67
C LEU A 8 1.56 -9.96 -19.48
N THR A 9 1.97 -8.70 -19.67
CA THR A 9 3.37 -8.28 -19.43
C THR A 9 3.75 -8.38 -17.96
N LEU A 10 2.85 -7.99 -17.04
CA LEU A 10 3.05 -8.17 -15.60
C LEU A 10 3.17 -9.66 -15.23
N LEU A 11 2.26 -10.50 -15.70
CA LEU A 11 2.32 -11.94 -15.45
C LEU A 11 3.62 -12.56 -16.00
N GLY A 12 4.03 -12.17 -17.21
CA GLY A 12 5.29 -12.60 -17.82
C GLY A 12 6.51 -12.19 -17.00
N ALA A 13 6.59 -10.91 -16.59
CA ALA A 13 7.69 -10.39 -15.77
C ALA A 13 7.79 -11.13 -14.42
N GLY A 14 6.64 -11.32 -13.74
CA GLY A 14 6.58 -12.05 -12.49
C GLY A 14 6.99 -13.52 -12.63
N TRP A 15 6.55 -14.17 -13.71
CA TRP A 15 6.88 -15.56 -13.98
C TRP A 15 8.37 -15.77 -14.30
N ILE A 16 8.96 -14.86 -15.09
CA ILE A 16 10.41 -14.86 -15.37
C ILE A 16 11.19 -14.68 -14.07
N SER A 17 10.83 -13.70 -13.24
CA SER A 17 11.52 -13.46 -11.97
C SER A 17 11.40 -14.65 -11.01
N LYS A 18 10.22 -15.30 -10.97
CA LYS A 18 10.01 -16.55 -10.21
C LYS A 18 10.86 -17.71 -10.75
N ARG A 19 11.03 -17.85 -12.06
CA ARG A 19 11.91 -18.87 -12.66
C ARG A 19 13.37 -18.69 -12.24
N ILE A 20 13.83 -17.44 -12.09
CA ILE A 20 15.20 -17.12 -11.69
C ILE A 20 15.41 -17.36 -10.19
N HIS A 21 14.47 -16.89 -9.34
CA HIS A 21 14.65 -16.86 -7.87
C HIS A 21 13.88 -17.96 -7.11
N GLY A 22 13.08 -18.77 -7.79
CA GLY A 22 12.33 -19.90 -7.23
C GLY A 22 11.12 -19.55 -6.36
N SER A 23 10.91 -18.27 -6.02
CA SER A 23 9.85 -17.82 -5.11
C SER A 23 8.96 -16.74 -5.72
N TRP A 24 7.65 -16.85 -5.48
CA TRP A 24 6.68 -15.78 -5.79
C TRP A 24 6.77 -14.60 -4.83
N PHE A 25 7.37 -14.76 -3.65
CA PHE A 25 7.56 -13.69 -2.67
C PHE A 25 8.85 -12.88 -2.91
N PHE A 26 9.67 -13.28 -3.88
CA PHE A 26 10.79 -12.46 -4.31
C PHE A 26 10.27 -11.12 -4.84
N PRO A 27 10.83 -9.95 -4.46
CA PRO A 27 10.26 -8.64 -4.81
C PRO A 27 9.99 -8.46 -6.31
N GLY A 28 10.90 -8.94 -7.17
CA GLY A 28 10.72 -8.89 -8.63
C GLY A 28 9.66 -9.83 -9.20
N ALA A 29 9.23 -10.85 -8.45
CA ALA A 29 8.13 -11.73 -8.83
C ALA A 29 6.80 -11.28 -8.18
N PHE A 30 6.87 -10.88 -6.92
CA PHE A 30 5.72 -10.53 -6.09
C PHE A 30 5.01 -9.27 -6.59
N PHE A 31 5.79 -8.23 -6.87
CA PHE A 31 5.25 -6.92 -7.25
C PHE A 31 4.43 -6.96 -8.54
N PRO A 32 4.93 -7.49 -9.68
CA PRO A 32 4.12 -7.62 -10.88
C PRO A 32 2.97 -8.61 -10.73
N LEU A 33 3.10 -9.66 -9.90
CA LEU A 33 1.99 -10.58 -9.62
C LEU A 33 0.85 -9.88 -8.87
N LEU A 34 1.17 -9.10 -7.84
CA LEU A 34 0.20 -8.34 -7.05
C LEU A 34 -0.58 -7.36 -7.93
N TRP A 35 0.12 -6.61 -8.79
CA TRP A 35 -0.53 -5.66 -9.70
C TRP A 35 -1.35 -6.33 -10.79
N SER A 36 -0.89 -7.47 -11.34
CA SER A 36 -1.71 -8.21 -12.31
C SER A 36 -3.01 -8.72 -11.69
N LEU A 37 -2.99 -9.14 -10.43
CA LEU A 37 -4.17 -9.56 -9.69
C LEU A 37 -5.11 -8.37 -9.41
N TYR A 38 -4.60 -7.23 -8.94
CA TYR A 38 -5.42 -6.03 -8.73
C TYR A 38 -6.10 -5.55 -10.01
N MET A 39 -5.37 -5.53 -11.11
CA MET A 39 -5.90 -5.16 -12.42
C MET A 39 -6.99 -6.13 -12.87
N SER A 40 -6.76 -7.44 -12.72
CA SER A 40 -7.74 -8.47 -13.08
C SER A 40 -9.01 -8.41 -12.24
N ILE A 41 -8.89 -8.20 -10.93
CA ILE A 41 -10.05 -8.04 -10.03
C ILE A 41 -10.85 -6.80 -10.39
N SER A 42 -10.19 -5.69 -10.70
CA SER A 42 -10.87 -4.45 -11.09
C SER A 42 -11.76 -4.67 -12.32
N PHE A 43 -11.30 -5.46 -13.31
CA PHE A 43 -12.10 -5.83 -14.47
C PHE A 43 -13.29 -6.73 -14.17
N LEU A 44 -13.13 -7.69 -13.25
CA LEU A 44 -14.19 -8.65 -12.93
C LEU A 44 -15.29 -8.02 -12.08
N VAL A 45 -14.92 -7.13 -11.16
CA VAL A 45 -15.84 -6.58 -10.15
C VAL A 45 -16.49 -5.28 -10.59
N ALA A 46 -15.81 -4.46 -11.41
CA ALA A 46 -16.27 -3.13 -11.79
C ALA A 46 -15.94 -2.83 -13.27
N PRO A 47 -16.50 -3.58 -14.25
CA PRO A 47 -16.16 -3.44 -15.67
C PRO A 47 -16.55 -2.09 -16.26
N GLU A 48 -17.52 -1.40 -15.66
CA GLU A 48 -17.96 -0.05 -16.04
C GLU A 48 -16.89 1.03 -15.81
N PHE A 49 -15.95 0.83 -14.87
CA PHE A 49 -14.88 1.78 -14.58
C PHE A 49 -13.61 1.39 -15.35
N HIS A 50 -13.36 2.08 -16.45
CA HIS A 50 -12.19 1.82 -17.28
C HIS A 50 -10.95 2.47 -16.65
N PRO A 51 -9.93 1.71 -16.23
CA PRO A 51 -8.72 2.31 -15.72
C PRO A 51 -8.05 3.15 -16.82
N GLN A 52 -7.76 4.40 -16.49
CA GLN A 52 -7.05 5.33 -17.37
C GLN A 52 -5.72 4.73 -17.89
N ILE A 53 -5.56 4.70 -19.21
CA ILE A 53 -4.48 3.94 -19.87
C ILE A 53 -3.08 4.36 -19.38
N LEU A 54 -2.88 5.65 -19.10
CA LEU A 54 -1.59 6.20 -18.69
C LEU A 54 -1.07 5.59 -17.39
N GLY A 55 -1.90 5.45 -16.36
CA GLY A 55 -1.45 4.92 -15.07
C GLY A 55 -1.19 3.43 -15.12
N VAL A 56 -1.94 2.70 -15.95
CA VAL A 56 -1.65 1.28 -16.16
C VAL A 56 -0.27 1.10 -16.79
N ILE A 57 0.08 1.95 -17.75
CA ILE A 57 1.43 1.96 -18.32
C ILE A 57 2.47 2.31 -17.25
N MET A 58 2.20 3.30 -16.39
CA MET A 58 3.11 3.65 -15.29
C MET A 58 3.32 2.50 -14.31
N ILE A 59 2.28 1.75 -13.94
CA ILE A 59 2.38 0.56 -13.07
C ILE A 59 3.22 -0.52 -13.73
N VAL A 60 3.03 -0.76 -15.04
CA VAL A 60 3.83 -1.71 -15.80
C VAL A 60 5.30 -1.31 -15.81
N LEU A 61 5.61 -0.05 -16.13
CA LEU A 61 6.98 0.48 -16.13
C LEU A 61 7.61 0.38 -14.74
N PHE A 62 6.89 0.79 -13.71
CA PHE A 62 7.37 0.70 -12.33
C PHE A 62 7.62 -0.75 -11.92
N SER A 63 6.74 -1.68 -12.29
CA SER A 63 6.92 -3.10 -12.02
C SER A 63 8.13 -3.69 -12.73
N ILE A 64 8.40 -3.27 -13.97
CA ILE A 64 9.60 -3.67 -14.70
C ILE A 64 10.85 -3.13 -13.98
N ILE A 65 10.86 -1.87 -13.56
CA ILE A 65 11.99 -1.27 -12.81
C ILE A 65 12.25 -2.05 -11.52
N VAL A 66 11.22 -2.36 -10.74
CA VAL A 66 11.34 -3.16 -9.51
C VAL A 66 11.88 -4.55 -9.82
N THR A 67 11.40 -5.19 -10.89
CA THR A 67 11.85 -6.53 -11.31
C THR A 67 13.32 -6.51 -11.71
N VAL A 68 13.72 -5.56 -12.54
CA VAL A 68 15.11 -5.38 -12.99
C VAL A 68 16.01 -5.04 -11.81
N GLY A 69 15.62 -4.08 -10.96
CA GLY A 69 16.38 -3.69 -9.77
C GLY A 69 16.56 -4.83 -8.79
N ALA A 70 15.52 -5.63 -8.56
CA ALA A 70 15.61 -6.82 -7.71
C ALA A 70 16.58 -7.88 -8.27
N ASN A 71 16.67 -8.02 -9.59
CA ASN A 71 17.59 -8.96 -10.24
C ASN A 71 19.04 -8.46 -10.33
N ILE A 72 19.26 -7.14 -10.35
CA ILE A 72 20.62 -6.54 -10.39
C ILE A 72 21.33 -6.70 -9.05
N ILE A 73 20.59 -6.63 -7.95
CA ILE A 73 21.16 -6.81 -6.61
C ILE A 73 21.33 -8.32 -6.40
N PRO A 74 22.57 -8.85 -6.37
CA PRO A 74 22.75 -10.27 -6.12
C PRO A 74 22.20 -10.60 -4.73
N PHE A 75 21.17 -11.45 -4.69
CA PHE A 75 20.74 -12.12 -3.47
C PHE A 75 21.85 -13.12 -3.10
N LYS A 76 22.94 -12.60 -2.54
CA LYS A 76 23.94 -13.46 -1.92
C LYS A 76 23.21 -14.15 -0.79
N ASN A 77 23.09 -15.47 -0.90
CA ASN A 77 22.55 -16.35 0.13
C ASN A 77 23.47 -16.22 1.35
N SER A 78 23.30 -15.15 2.11
CA SER A 78 24.02 -14.90 3.34
C SER A 78 23.33 -15.74 4.40
N SER A 79 23.58 -17.04 4.33
CA SER A 79 23.19 -18.00 5.37
C SER A 79 23.81 -17.68 6.74
N THR A 80 24.60 -16.63 6.84
CA THR A 80 25.09 -16.05 8.09
C THR A 80 25.32 -14.55 7.89
N ILE A 81 24.26 -13.75 7.87
CA ILE A 81 24.41 -12.36 8.32
C ILE A 81 24.68 -12.49 9.82
N GLU A 82 25.96 -12.43 10.23
CA GLU A 82 26.28 -12.08 11.60
C GLU A 82 25.50 -10.80 11.89
N ARG A 83 24.46 -10.90 12.73
CA ARG A 83 23.72 -9.74 13.18
C ARG A 83 24.69 -8.95 14.05
N HIS A 84 25.49 -8.10 13.42
CA HIS A 84 26.11 -7.00 14.13
C HIS A 84 24.97 -6.24 14.80
N GLU A 85 25.12 -6.01 16.09
CA GLU A 85 24.20 -5.11 16.78
C GLU A 85 24.22 -3.79 16.01
N PRO A 86 23.04 -3.29 15.61
CA PRO A 86 22.99 -2.03 14.89
C PRO A 86 23.63 -0.93 15.75
N ASP A 87 24.47 -0.09 15.14
CA ASP A 87 25.06 1.09 15.79
C ASP A 87 24.00 2.15 16.15
N PHE A 88 22.76 1.93 15.73
CA PHE A 88 21.60 2.75 16.06
C PHE A 88 20.73 2.06 17.12
N LYS A 89 19.99 2.87 17.90
CA LYS A 89 19.05 2.37 18.91
C LYS A 89 17.72 1.96 18.25
N PRO A 90 17.44 0.67 18.01
CA PRO A 90 16.23 0.23 17.31
C PRO A 90 14.95 0.64 18.05
N ASP A 91 15.01 0.69 19.38
CA ASP A 91 13.87 1.11 20.22
C ASP A 91 13.44 2.56 19.95
N LEU A 92 14.38 3.49 19.79
CA LEU A 92 14.07 4.89 19.51
C LEU A 92 13.36 5.03 18.16
N ILE A 93 13.85 4.32 17.14
CA ILE A 93 13.28 4.32 15.80
C ILE A 93 11.89 3.68 15.82
N PHE A 94 11.72 2.58 16.55
CA PHE A 94 10.43 1.91 16.73
C PHE A 94 9.38 2.82 17.39
N TYR A 95 9.71 3.47 18.51
CA TYR A 95 8.79 4.40 19.18
C TYR A 95 8.45 5.61 18.31
N THR A 96 9.41 6.10 17.52
CA THR A 96 9.14 7.15 16.53
C THR A 96 8.09 6.69 15.52
N GLY A 97 8.26 5.49 14.95
CA GLY A 97 7.27 4.88 14.05
C GLY A 97 5.88 4.72 14.69
N LEU A 98 5.82 4.32 15.97
CA LEU A 98 4.56 4.22 16.71
C LEU A 98 3.89 5.58 16.92
N ILE A 99 4.64 6.61 17.33
CA ILE A 99 4.09 7.96 17.53
C ILE A 99 3.53 8.50 16.21
N LEU A 100 4.26 8.38 15.11
CA LEU A 100 3.75 8.76 13.78
C LEU A 100 2.49 7.97 13.43
N SER A 101 2.45 6.67 13.73
CA SER A 101 1.28 5.84 13.46
C SER A 101 0.04 6.30 14.25
N ALA A 102 0.21 6.66 15.52
CA ALA A 102 -0.87 7.16 16.37
C ALA A 102 -1.42 8.49 15.85
N ILE A 103 -0.52 9.42 15.48
CA ILE A 103 -0.90 10.70 14.86
C ILE A 103 -1.65 10.45 13.55
N SER A 104 -1.16 9.52 12.72
CA SER A 104 -1.79 9.19 11.44
C SER A 104 -3.18 8.56 11.59
N ALA A 105 -3.37 7.73 12.62
CA ALA A 105 -4.65 7.12 12.94
C ALA A 105 -5.69 8.17 13.33
N LEU A 106 -5.29 9.22 14.07
CA LEU A 106 -6.17 10.35 14.35
C LEU A 106 -6.63 11.04 13.05
N GLY A 107 -5.74 11.23 12.08
CA GLY A 107 -6.10 11.77 10.77
C GLY A 107 -7.15 10.93 10.04
N ILE A 108 -7.00 9.60 10.06
CA ILE A 108 -7.96 8.68 9.46
C ILE A 108 -9.32 8.76 10.16
N VAL A 109 -9.33 8.74 11.49
CA VAL A 109 -10.57 8.86 12.29
C VAL A 109 -11.28 10.18 12.01
N LEU A 110 -10.53 11.29 11.89
CA LEU A 110 -11.09 12.60 11.55
C LEU A 110 -11.75 12.58 10.17
N VAL A 111 -11.11 12.01 9.15
CA VAL A 111 -11.72 11.87 7.81
C VAL A 111 -12.97 11.02 7.84
N ILE A 112 -12.93 9.89 8.54
CA ILE A 112 -14.11 9.03 8.66
C ILE A 112 -15.25 9.83 9.27
N SER A 113 -15.02 10.49 10.41
CA SER A 113 -16.01 11.33 11.10
C SER A 113 -16.57 12.44 10.20
N MET A 114 -15.68 13.14 9.47
CA MET A 114 -16.09 14.15 8.49
C MET A 114 -16.96 13.55 7.39
N GLY A 115 -16.60 12.38 6.88
CA GLY A 115 -17.37 11.64 5.89
C GLY A 115 -18.79 11.30 6.37
N PHE A 116 -18.93 10.77 7.59
CA PHE A 116 -20.24 10.52 8.18
C PHE A 116 -21.07 11.80 8.31
N SER A 117 -20.45 12.91 8.72
CA SER A 117 -21.13 14.20 8.84
C SER A 117 -21.54 14.79 7.50
N TRP A 118 -20.67 14.72 6.48
CA TRP A 118 -20.93 15.32 5.16
C TRP A 118 -22.03 14.58 4.40
N TYR A 119 -21.97 13.25 4.43
CA TYR A 119 -22.96 12.41 3.74
C TYR A 119 -24.18 12.09 4.62
N GLN A 120 -24.27 12.68 5.82
CA GLN A 120 -25.36 12.48 6.79
C GLN A 120 -25.64 10.98 7.06
N LEU A 121 -24.57 10.19 7.17
CA LEU A 121 -24.66 8.76 7.39
C LEU A 121 -24.88 8.45 8.88
N GLU A 122 -25.74 7.48 9.18
CA GLU A 122 -25.83 6.90 10.51
C GLU A 122 -24.55 6.15 10.86
N GLN A 123 -24.12 6.17 12.13
CA GLN A 123 -22.92 5.45 12.57
C GLN A 123 -23.17 3.93 12.56
N SER A 124 -22.98 3.31 11.41
CA SER A 124 -23.11 1.87 11.20
C SER A 124 -21.90 1.32 10.43
N ILE A 125 -21.58 0.04 10.66
CA ILE A 125 -20.51 -0.66 9.96
C ILE A 125 -20.78 -0.73 8.44
N PHE A 126 -22.05 -0.85 8.04
CA PHE A 126 -22.46 -0.86 6.64
C PHE A 126 -22.19 0.50 5.97
N ASN A 127 -22.45 1.61 6.67
CA ASN A 127 -22.17 2.95 6.16
C ASN A 127 -20.67 3.23 6.08
N LEU A 128 -19.87 2.67 7.00
CA LEU A 128 -18.40 2.72 6.92
C LEU A 128 -17.88 2.03 5.65
N TYR A 129 -18.50 0.93 5.22
CA TYR A 129 -18.13 0.21 3.99
C TYR A 129 -18.50 0.98 2.72
N ILE A 130 -19.56 1.79 2.75
CA ILE A 130 -19.99 2.61 1.61
C ILE A 130 -19.14 3.88 1.47
N LEU A 131 -18.58 4.36 2.57
CA LEU A 131 -17.84 5.62 2.63
C LEU A 131 -16.71 5.78 1.59
N PRO A 132 -15.85 4.77 1.33
CA PRO A 132 -14.83 4.85 0.27
C PRO A 132 -15.41 5.15 -1.11
N ASN A 133 -16.57 4.58 -1.44
CA ASN A 133 -17.22 4.80 -2.73
C ASN A 133 -17.72 6.25 -2.87
N LEU A 134 -18.24 6.83 -1.79
CA LEU A 134 -18.67 8.23 -1.76
C LEU A 134 -17.48 9.19 -1.91
N PHE A 135 -16.37 8.90 -1.22
CA PHE A 135 -15.14 9.67 -1.40
C PHE A 135 -14.58 9.55 -2.82
N ALA A 136 -14.62 8.37 -3.43
CA ALA A 136 -14.20 8.19 -4.82
C ALA A 136 -15.04 9.02 -5.79
N LEU A 137 -16.37 9.02 -5.63
CA LEU A 137 -17.29 9.78 -6.48
C LEU A 137 -17.04 11.29 -6.39
N GLU A 138 -16.91 11.84 -5.18
CA GLU A 138 -16.60 13.27 -4.98
C GLU A 138 -15.19 13.65 -5.47
N ARG A 139 -14.22 12.72 -5.37
CA ARG A 139 -12.88 12.93 -5.90
C ARG A 139 -12.89 13.03 -7.42
N TYR A 140 -13.66 12.18 -8.10
CA TYR A 140 -13.78 12.23 -9.57
C TYR A 140 -14.51 13.47 -10.07
N ASN A 141 -15.43 14.02 -9.27
CA ASN A 141 -16.10 15.27 -9.58
C ASN A 141 -15.28 16.51 -9.16
N GLU A 142 -14.08 16.34 -8.61
CA GLU A 142 -13.21 17.40 -8.08
C GLU A 142 -13.83 18.22 -6.93
N VAL A 143 -14.83 17.65 -6.25
CA VAL A 143 -15.57 18.30 -5.16
C VAL A 143 -15.04 17.88 -3.78
N LEU A 144 -14.22 16.82 -3.69
CA LEU A 144 -13.68 16.34 -2.41
C LEU A 144 -12.65 17.31 -1.80
N VAL A 145 -13.10 18.17 -0.88
CA VAL A 145 -12.25 19.16 -0.19
C VAL A 145 -11.84 18.69 1.22
N ILE A 146 -10.88 17.76 1.31
CA ILE A 146 -10.30 17.40 2.61
C ILE A 146 -9.35 18.51 3.08
N PRO A 147 -9.46 19.01 4.34
CA PRO A 147 -8.56 20.02 4.88
C PRO A 147 -7.09 19.61 4.81
N THR A 148 -6.21 20.54 4.43
CA THR A 148 -4.77 20.27 4.24
C THR A 148 -4.11 19.69 5.49
N ASN A 149 -4.48 20.17 6.67
CA ASN A 149 -3.96 19.67 7.94
C ASN A 149 -4.26 18.18 8.14
N VAL A 150 -5.47 17.75 7.76
CA VAL A 150 -5.89 16.34 7.87
C VAL A 150 -5.12 15.49 6.86
N LYS A 151 -4.95 15.97 5.62
CA LYS A 151 -4.14 15.28 4.59
C LYS A 151 -2.71 15.03 5.07
N ILE A 152 -2.06 16.03 5.66
CA ILE A 152 -0.68 15.92 6.17
C ILE A 152 -0.60 14.85 7.26
N VAL A 153 -1.53 14.90 8.22
CA VAL A 153 -1.58 13.95 9.34
C VAL A 153 -1.78 12.52 8.84
N MET A 154 -2.67 12.30 7.86
CA MET A 154 -2.89 10.99 7.25
C MET A 154 -1.68 10.51 6.45
N PHE A 155 -0.96 11.41 5.78
CA PHE A 155 0.22 11.05 4.99
C PHE A 155 1.35 10.47 5.85
N LEU A 156 1.35 10.73 7.16
CA LEU A 156 2.29 10.12 8.11
C LEU A 156 2.13 8.60 8.26
N THR A 157 1.06 8.00 7.73
CA THR A 157 0.91 6.53 7.65
C THR A 157 2.08 5.87 6.90
N TYR A 158 2.50 6.45 5.77
CA TYR A 158 3.59 5.94 4.94
C TYR A 158 4.94 5.89 5.65
N PRO A 159 5.49 7.00 6.20
CA PRO A 159 6.74 6.95 6.95
C PRO A 159 6.61 6.08 8.21
N ALA A 160 5.45 6.04 8.89
CA ALA A 160 5.26 5.16 10.05
C ALA A 160 5.40 3.68 9.70
N ALA A 161 4.78 3.24 8.60
CA ALA A 161 4.85 1.87 8.12
C ALA A 161 6.26 1.50 7.65
N LEU A 162 6.96 2.40 6.94
CA LEU A 162 8.34 2.19 6.52
C LEU A 162 9.29 2.06 7.70
N ILE A 163 9.19 2.96 8.69
CA ILE A 163 10.01 2.94 9.89
C ILE A 163 9.81 1.64 10.66
N CYS A 164 8.56 1.22 10.88
CA CYS A 164 8.29 -0.03 11.60
C CYS A 164 8.68 -1.28 10.81
N GLY A 165 8.54 -1.25 9.47
CA GLY A 165 9.03 -2.31 8.58
C GLY A 165 10.56 -2.43 8.60
N PHE A 166 11.27 -1.30 8.64
CA PHE A 166 12.73 -1.27 8.72
C PHE A 166 13.25 -1.86 10.04
N VAL A 167 12.61 -1.53 11.17
CA VAL A 167 13.05 -2.01 12.50
C VAL A 167 12.60 -3.45 12.78
N TYR A 168 11.61 -3.97 12.04
CA TYR A 168 11.03 -5.31 12.23
C TYR A 168 12.03 -6.46 12.45
N PRO A 169 13.15 -6.58 11.69
CA PRO A 169 14.12 -7.66 11.88
C PRO A 169 14.85 -7.61 13.23
N PHE A 170 14.91 -6.43 13.86
CA PHE A 170 15.63 -6.15 15.10
C PHE A 170 14.74 -6.26 16.34
N LEU A 171 13.42 -6.40 16.18
CA LEU A 171 12.46 -6.49 17.29
C LEU A 171 12.23 -7.93 17.72
N SER A 172 11.89 -8.12 19.00
CA SER A 172 11.51 -9.40 19.60
C SER A 172 10.26 -9.27 20.47
N GLY A 173 9.56 -10.39 20.65
CA GLY A 173 8.37 -10.48 21.49
C GLY A 173 7.21 -9.58 21.06
N PHE A 174 6.55 -8.95 22.03
CA PHE A 174 5.36 -8.12 21.81
C PHE A 174 5.61 -6.91 20.87
N ARG A 175 6.80 -6.32 20.92
CA ARG A 175 7.18 -5.19 20.05
C ARG A 175 7.13 -5.56 18.56
N LYS A 176 7.52 -6.79 18.22
CA LYS A 176 7.47 -7.33 16.86
C LYS A 176 6.04 -7.55 16.37
N TRP A 177 5.12 -7.87 17.27
CA TRP A 177 3.70 -7.90 16.94
C TRP A 177 3.16 -6.48 16.73
N LEU A 178 3.54 -5.55 17.60
CA LEU A 178 3.08 -4.17 17.56
C LEU A 178 3.58 -3.39 16.32
N SER A 179 4.72 -3.75 15.74
CA SER A 179 5.20 -3.17 14.47
C SER A 179 4.31 -3.44 13.26
N TRP A 180 3.33 -4.36 13.36
CA TRP A 180 2.32 -4.57 12.31
C TRP A 180 1.21 -3.52 12.33
N LEU A 181 1.01 -2.83 13.46
CA LEU A 181 -0.09 -1.87 13.64
C LEU A 181 -0.04 -0.71 12.61
N PRO A 182 1.11 -0.07 12.34
CA PRO A 182 1.22 0.96 11.31
C PRO A 182 0.94 0.45 9.89
N ILE A 183 1.26 -0.82 9.61
CA ILE A 183 0.95 -1.47 8.33
C ILE A 183 -0.57 -1.63 8.19
N LEU A 184 -1.24 -2.08 9.25
CA LEU A 184 -2.71 -2.20 9.27
C LEU A 184 -3.39 -0.83 9.10
N ILE A 185 -2.90 0.21 9.79
CA ILE A 185 -3.41 1.58 9.65
C ILE A 185 -3.26 2.06 8.20
N THR A 186 -2.12 1.80 7.57
CA THR A 186 -1.87 2.15 6.17
C THR A 186 -2.79 1.37 5.22
N MET A 187 -3.11 0.12 5.55
CA MET A 187 -4.07 -0.68 4.80
C MET A 187 -5.48 -0.09 4.89
N VAL A 188 -5.91 0.36 6.09
CA VAL A 188 -7.21 1.05 6.27
C VAL A 188 -7.24 2.36 5.49
N TYR A 189 -6.20 3.17 5.58
CA TYR A 189 -6.04 4.38 4.77
C TYR A 189 -6.14 4.07 3.26
N GLY A 190 -5.42 3.04 2.82
CA GLY A 190 -5.48 2.52 1.46
C GLY A 190 -6.90 2.12 1.08
N THR A 191 -7.63 1.40 1.93
CA THR A 191 -9.01 1.02 1.60
C THR A 191 -9.96 2.21 1.52
N LEU A 192 -9.82 3.22 2.39
CA LEU A 192 -10.70 4.40 2.38
C LEU A 192 -10.54 5.25 1.12
N PHE A 193 -9.32 5.32 0.57
CA PHE A 193 -9.01 6.20 -0.56
C PHE A 193 -8.76 5.47 -1.87
N ALA A 194 -8.43 4.18 -1.82
CA ALA A 194 -8.12 3.35 -2.98
C ALA A 194 -9.23 2.34 -3.33
N VAL A 195 -10.26 2.14 -2.48
CA VAL A 195 -11.46 1.41 -2.91
C VAL A 195 -12.28 2.35 -3.77
N ARG A 196 -12.21 2.14 -5.08
CA ARG A 196 -12.83 2.91 -6.17
C ARG A 196 -12.22 4.24 -6.57
N SER A 197 -11.12 4.70 -5.96
CA SER A 197 -10.15 5.32 -6.87
C SER A 197 -9.63 4.14 -7.69
N GLY A 198 -9.99 4.05 -8.97
CA GLY A 198 -9.09 3.43 -9.92
C GLY A 198 -7.67 3.77 -9.49
N ILE A 199 -6.81 2.76 -9.41
CA ILE A 199 -5.38 3.00 -9.24
C ILE A 199 -4.99 3.88 -10.43
N LEU A 200 -5.14 5.21 -10.27
CA LEU A 200 -5.15 6.31 -11.24
C LEU A 200 -5.86 7.55 -10.65
#